data_AF-A0A136LLI6-F1
#
_entry.id   AF-A0A136LLI6-F1
#
_cell.length_a   1.000
_cell.length_b   1.000
_cell.length_c   1.000
_cell.angle_alpha   90.00
_cell.angle_beta   90.00
_cell.angle_gamma   90.00
#
_symmetry.space_group_name_H-M   'P 1'
#
loop_
_entity.id
_entity.type
_entity.pdbx_description
1 polymer ?
#
loop_
_entity_poly.entity_id
_entity_poly.type
_entity_poly.pdbx_seq_one_letter_code
_entity_poly.pdbx_strand_id
1 'polypeptide(L)' 'FQPMKANFGIMPELAEPIKDKRLRYGAYATRALNSMRSSLEEAKELNFATAR' A
#
# COMPACT_ATOMS: atom_id res chain seq x y z
N PHE A 1 -12.98 -7.20 -20.87
CA PHE A 1 -11.84 -6.98 -19.95
C PHE A 1 -11.49 -8.33 -19.33
N GLN A 2 -10.20 -8.64 -19.14
CA GLN A 2 -9.81 -9.87 -18.45
C GLN A 2 -9.57 -9.55 -16.97
N PRO A 3 -10.05 -10.39 -16.02
CA PRO A 3 -9.80 -10.17 -14.61
C PRO A 3 -8.30 -10.26 -14.31
N MET A 4 -7.79 -9.26 -13.59
CA MET A 4 -6.39 -9.19 -13.18
C MET A 4 -6.22 -9.68 -11.75
N LYS A 5 -5.25 -10.58 -11.53
CA LYS A 5 -4.81 -10.93 -10.18
C LYS A 5 -4.00 -9.81 -9.53
N ALA A 6 -3.95 -9.78 -8.21
CA ALA A 6 -3.03 -8.92 -7.47
C ALA A 6 -1.58 -9.16 -7.93
N ASN A 7 -0.87 -8.08 -8.26
CA ASN A 7 0.51 -8.14 -8.74
C ASN A 7 1.21 -6.82 -8.42
N PHE A 8 2.55 -6.83 -8.33
CA PHE A 8 3.33 -5.61 -8.02
C PHE A 8 3.42 -4.62 -9.19
N GLY A 9 3.06 -5.02 -10.42
CA GLY A 9 3.16 -4.16 -11.61
C GLY A 9 2.13 -3.02 -11.63
N ILE A 10 1.10 -3.08 -10.80
CA ILE A 10 0.12 -1.99 -10.63
C ILE A 10 0.59 -0.92 -9.64
N MET A 11 1.68 -1.19 -8.89
CA MET A 11 2.17 -0.27 -7.87
C MET A 11 3.00 0.85 -8.49
N PRO A 12 2.95 2.08 -7.94
CA PRO A 12 3.89 3.13 -8.31
C PRO A 12 5.34 2.71 -8.09
N GLU A 13 6.29 3.28 -8.83
CA GLU A 13 7.71 2.95 -8.67
C GLU A 13 8.25 3.28 -7.26
N LEU A 14 9.32 2.61 -6.84
CA LEU A 14 10.04 2.97 -5.62
C LEU A 14 10.89 4.22 -5.88
N ALA A 15 11.08 5.05 -4.84
CA ALA A 15 11.91 6.24 -4.94
C ALA A 15 13.35 5.90 -5.32
N GLU A 16 13.90 4.83 -4.74
CA GLU A 16 15.23 4.31 -5.08
C GLU A 16 15.10 2.98 -5.84
N PRO A 17 15.80 2.83 -6.99
CA PRO A 17 15.76 1.60 -7.76
C PRO A 17 16.51 0.47 -7.03
N ILE A 18 15.79 -0.61 -6.71
CA ILE A 18 16.36 -1.79 -6.05
C ILE A 18 16.52 -2.93 -7.06
N LYS A 19 17.75 -3.41 -7.28
CA LYS A 19 18.04 -4.52 -8.21
C LYS A 19 17.58 -5.87 -7.69
N ASP A 20 17.85 -6.18 -6.42
CA ASP A 20 17.45 -7.45 -5.81
C ASP A 20 15.92 -7.57 -5.77
N LYS A 21 15.40 -8.67 -6.32
CA LYS A 21 13.95 -8.88 -6.47
C LYS A 21 13.24 -9.04 -5.13
N ARG A 22 13.86 -9.73 -4.16
CA ARG A 22 13.26 -9.97 -2.85
C ARG A 22 13.20 -8.67 -2.06
N LEU A 23 14.29 -7.91 -2.05
CA LEU A 23 14.34 -6.60 -1.40
C LEU A 23 13.35 -5.61 -2.04
N ARG A 24 13.27 -5.59 -3.37
CA ARG A 24 12.31 -4.73 -4.10
C ARG A 24 10.86 -5.05 -3.74
N TYR A 25 10.49 -6.33 -3.71
CA TYR A 25 9.13 -6.74 -3.33
C TYR A 25 8.84 -6.50 -1.85
N GLY A 26 9.84 -6.68 -0.98
CA GLY A 26 9.75 -6.31 0.42
C GLY A 26 9.47 -4.81 0.60
N ALA A 27 10.21 -3.95 -0.11
CA ALA A 27 10.01 -2.50 -0.06
C ALA A 27 8.60 -2.09 -0.53
N TYR A 28 8.09 -2.70 -1.60
CA TYR A 28 6.70 -2.48 -2.04
C TYR A 28 5.69 -2.90 -0.98
N ALA A 29 5.86 -4.08 -0.37
CA ALA A 29 4.97 -4.57 0.67
C ALA A 29 4.97 -3.66 1.91
N THR A 30 6.15 -3.27 2.40
CA THR A 30 6.28 -2.35 3.55
C THR A 30 5.60 -1.01 3.27
N ARG A 31 5.84 -0.42 2.09
CA ARG A 31 5.19 0.85 1.71
C ARG A 31 3.67 0.72 1.67
N ALA A 32 3.15 -0.35 1.06
CA ALA A 32 1.72 -0.59 0.95
C ALA A 32 1.06 -0.80 2.32
N LEU A 33 1.67 -1.60 3.19
CA LEU A 33 1.16 -1.85 4.54
C LEU A 33 1.13 -0.57 5.39
N ASN A 34 2.17 0.27 5.28
CA ASN A 34 2.19 1.57 5.96
C ASN A 34 1.05 2.47 5.48
N SER A 35 0.87 2.59 4.15
CA SER A 35 -0.22 3.38 3.58
C SER A 35 -1.59 2.87 4.01
N MET A 36 -1.80 1.55 3.97
CA MET A 36 -3.05 0.92 4.40
C MET A 36 -3.33 1.19 5.87
N ARG A 37 -2.32 1.07 6.74
CA ARG A 37 -2.46 1.39 8.16
C ARG A 37 -2.88 2.84 8.36
N SER A 38 -2.24 3.80 7.69
CA SER A 38 -2.62 5.22 7.79
C SER A 38 -4.07 5.46 7.37
N SER A 39 -4.51 4.87 6.25
CA SER A 39 -5.90 4.98 5.80
C SER A 39 -6.90 4.37 6.78
N LEU A 40 -6.55 3.27 7.45
CA LEU A 40 -7.41 2.66 8.47
C LEU A 40 -7.53 3.54 9.72
N GLU A 41 -6.43 4.16 10.18
CA GLU A 41 -6.49 5.08 11.31
C GLU A 41 -7.30 6.34 10.95
N GLU A 42 -7.09 6.92 9.77
CA GLU A 42 -7.89 8.06 9.29
C GLU A 42 -9.39 7.72 9.21
N ALA A 43 -9.73 6.53 8.68
CA ALA A 43 -11.12 6.08 8.63
C ALA A 43 -11.74 5.90 10.02
N LYS A 44 -10.97 5.41 11.01
CA LYS A 44 -11.43 5.32 12.40
C LYS A 44 -11.71 6.69 12.98
N GLU A 45 -10.79 7.64 12.83
CA GLU A 45 -10.95 9.00 13.35
C GLU A 45 -12.19 9.69 12.76
N LEU A 46 -12.42 9.56 11.45
CA LEU A 46 -13.61 10.09 10.79
C LEU A 46 -14.90 9.46 11.33
N ASN A 47 -14.90 8.15 11.56
CA ASN A 47 -16.06 7.44 12.13
C ASN A 47 -16.36 7.92 13.55
N PHE A 48 -15.34 8.12 14.40
CA PHE A 48 -15.53 8.64 15.75
C PHE A 48 -15.97 10.11 15.78
N ALA A 49 -15.49 10.92 14.84
CA ALA A 49 -15.92 12.32 14.70
C ALA A 49 -17.39 12.44 14.26
N THR A 50 -17.87 11.51 13.42
CA THR A 50 -19.25 11.51 12.92
C THR A 50 -20.25 10.89 13.90
N ALA A 51 -19.76 10.05 14.83
CA ALA A 51 -20.59 9.39 15.86
C ALA A 51 -20.79 10.21 17.15
N ARG A 52 -20.22 11.43 17.24
CA ARG A 52 -20.47 12.42 18.30
C ARG A 52 -21.44 13.48 17.84
#